data_AF-A0A3M8AAU5-F1
#
_entry.id   AF-A0A3M8AAU5-F1
#
_cell.length_a   1.000
_cell.length_b   1.000
_cell.length_c   1.000
_cell.angle_alpha   90.00
_cell.angle_beta   90.00
_cell.angle_gamma   90.00
#
_symmetry.space_group_name_H-M   'P 1'
#
loop_
_entity.id
_entity.type
_entity.pdbx_description
1 polymer ?
#
loop_
_entity_poly.entity_id
_entity_poly.type
_entity_poly.pdbx_seq_one_letter_code
_entity_poly.pdbx_strand_id
1 'polypeptide(L)'
;MTTTTQEFNAHSTWIIVSTVAVTAAVGFVCSQVSMPEYLTAAVSGGAALIPGSIAYSRWKAARGATADLRALGRGRLERPVAIVITLTAVVLLLVESVIGFLFGTAVDLAVGMIGATPEEAWLAAAVVTLFLAAPAFVASSFFIARRAAHYVWPTPFRWLALAVAGYLVMRIVVSFAYIYGTGVAAQFDLVASMLGLIAVALLVLLTTWLGCLAARRSHSRFVAGRLFQKLPPDEQATVLSLLGDVVDPRPAIASDDVRGEPTGEDRTH
;
A
#
# COMPACT_ATOMS: atom_id res chain seq x y z
N MET A 1 0.99 -24.13 -22.64
CA MET A 1 0.67 -23.07 -21.66
C MET A 1 0.83 -23.57 -20.21
N THR A 2 1.78 -24.48 -19.96
CA THR A 2 1.87 -25.31 -18.73
C THR A 2 3.23 -25.22 -18.03
N THR A 3 4.23 -24.58 -18.65
CA THR A 3 5.60 -24.46 -18.10
C THR A 3 5.77 -23.28 -17.14
N THR A 4 4.92 -22.25 -17.21
CA THR A 4 5.00 -21.07 -16.34
C THR A 4 4.43 -21.28 -14.93
N THR A 5 3.62 -22.33 -14.71
CA THR A 5 3.02 -22.63 -13.40
C THR A 5 3.96 -23.36 -12.45
N GLN A 6 4.97 -24.08 -12.96
CA GLN A 6 5.85 -24.91 -12.14
C GLN A 6 7.01 -24.11 -11.53
N GLU A 7 7.61 -23.18 -12.27
CA GLU A 7 8.62 -22.24 -11.73
C GLU A 7 8.03 -21.22 -10.75
N PHE A 8 6.73 -20.93 -10.89
CA PHE A 8 6.00 -20.08 -9.94
C PHE A 8 5.93 -20.71 -8.54
N ASN A 9 6.11 -22.03 -8.40
CA ASN A 9 5.89 -22.71 -7.12
C ASN A 9 7.11 -22.68 -6.20
N ALA A 10 8.29 -23.10 -6.66
CA ALA A 10 9.45 -23.24 -5.75
C ALA A 10 10.00 -21.89 -5.27
N HIS A 11 10.14 -20.92 -6.19
CA HIS A 11 10.75 -19.63 -5.85
C HIS A 11 9.81 -18.75 -5.01
N SER A 12 8.51 -18.76 -5.31
CA SER A 12 7.50 -18.02 -4.54
C SER A 12 7.31 -18.59 -3.15
N THR A 13 7.26 -19.92 -3.00
CA THR A 13 7.14 -20.57 -1.70
C THR A 13 8.34 -20.25 -0.82
N TRP A 14 9.57 -20.25 -1.35
CA TRP A 14 10.75 -19.87 -0.58
C TRP A 14 10.69 -18.43 -0.06
N ILE A 15 10.20 -17.47 -0.87
CA ILE A 15 10.03 -16.07 -0.45
C ILE A 15 9.00 -15.97 0.68
N ILE A 16 7.85 -16.63 0.53
CA ILE A 16 6.79 -16.62 1.56
C ILE A 16 7.30 -17.23 2.86
N VAL A 17 7.88 -18.43 2.79
CA VAL A 17 8.39 -19.16 3.96
C VAL A 17 9.51 -18.39 4.64
N SER A 18 10.48 -17.86 3.89
CA SER A 18 11.57 -17.06 4.47
C SER A 18 11.05 -15.77 5.11
N THR A 19 10.06 -15.10 4.51
CA THR A 19 9.44 -13.91 5.09
C THR A 19 8.78 -14.24 6.42
N VAL A 20 7.92 -15.27 6.47
CA VAL A 20 7.25 -15.69 7.71
C VAL A 20 8.24 -16.15 8.77
N ALA A 21 9.27 -16.92 8.38
CA ALA A 21 10.31 -17.39 9.30
C ALA A 21 11.12 -16.24 9.90
N VAL A 22 11.50 -15.24 9.09
CA VAL A 22 12.20 -14.04 9.57
C VAL A 22 11.30 -13.23 10.52
N THR A 23 10.02 -13.01 10.17
CA THR A 23 9.07 -12.34 11.07
C THR A 23 8.95 -13.05 12.40
N ALA A 24 8.79 -14.38 12.39
CA ALA A 24 8.64 -15.18 13.60
C ALA A 24 9.92 -15.17 14.47
N ALA A 25 11.09 -15.35 13.84
CA ALA A 25 12.37 -15.36 14.54
C ALA A 25 12.67 -14.00 15.19
N VAL A 26 12.48 -12.91 14.46
CA VAL A 26 12.68 -11.55 14.99
C VAL A 26 11.66 -11.23 16.07
N GLY A 27 10.40 -11.60 15.87
CA GLY A 27 9.35 -11.42 16.88
C GLY A 27 9.66 -12.14 18.18
N PHE A 28 10.18 -13.37 18.08
CA PHE A 28 10.63 -14.14 19.24
C PHE A 28 11.84 -13.49 19.94
N VAL A 29 12.85 -13.04 19.19
CA VAL A 29 14.02 -12.37 19.79
C VAL A 29 13.61 -11.07 20.49
N CYS A 30 12.74 -10.27 19.87
CA CYS A 30 12.20 -9.04 20.47
C CYS A 30 11.40 -9.33 21.75
N SER A 31 10.65 -10.44 21.81
CA SER A 31 9.91 -10.80 23.03
C SER A 31 10.84 -11.23 24.17
N GLN A 32 11.99 -11.87 23.88
CA GLN A 32 12.99 -12.23 24.91
C GLN A 32 13.63 -11.01 25.60
N VAL A 33 13.67 -9.85 24.94
CA VAL A 33 14.17 -8.59 25.53
C VAL A 33 13.03 -7.70 26.05
N SER A 34 11.82 -8.25 26.18
CA SER A 34 10.63 -7.55 26.67
C SER A 34 10.33 -6.25 25.91
N MET A 35 10.60 -6.22 24.60
CA MET A 35 10.20 -5.09 23.77
C MET A 35 8.66 -4.99 23.71
N PRO A 36 8.08 -3.78 23.80
CA PRO A 36 6.65 -3.56 23.60
C PRO A 36 6.13 -4.20 22.30
N GLU A 37 4.88 -4.68 22.29
CA GLU A 37 4.31 -5.42 21.14
C GLU A 37 4.41 -4.61 19.84
N TYR A 38 4.12 -3.31 19.89
CA TYR A 38 4.16 -2.42 18.73
C TYR A 38 5.58 -2.27 18.16
N LEU A 39 6.62 -2.30 19.00
CA LEU A 39 8.03 -2.26 18.57
C LEU A 39 8.46 -3.61 18.01
N THR A 40 8.05 -4.69 18.68
CA THR A 40 8.25 -6.06 18.20
C THR A 40 7.65 -6.22 16.81
N ALA A 41 6.42 -5.75 16.59
CA ALA A 41 5.73 -5.80 15.31
C ALA A 41 6.44 -4.93 14.24
N ALA A 42 6.89 -3.72 14.59
CA ALA A 42 7.60 -2.84 13.67
C ALA A 42 8.95 -3.41 13.23
N VAL A 43 9.75 -3.93 14.17
CA VAL A 43 11.06 -4.55 13.87
C VAL A 43 10.87 -5.84 13.09
N SER A 44 9.89 -6.67 13.46
CA SER A 44 9.58 -7.91 12.73
C SER A 44 9.07 -7.63 11.31
N GLY A 45 8.19 -6.64 11.15
CA GLY A 45 7.70 -6.20 9.85
C GLY A 45 8.80 -5.60 8.98
N GLY A 46 9.72 -4.83 9.57
CA GLY A 46 10.90 -4.32 8.88
C GLY A 46 11.83 -5.45 8.40
N ALA A 47 12.10 -6.42 9.27
CA ALA A 47 12.93 -7.58 8.93
C ALA A 47 12.29 -8.44 7.82
N ALA A 48 10.96 -8.57 7.83
CA ALA A 48 10.20 -9.29 6.81
C ALA A 48 10.33 -8.67 5.40
N LEU A 49 10.74 -7.40 5.27
CA LEU A 49 11.02 -6.79 3.96
C LEU A 49 12.33 -7.30 3.34
N ILE A 50 13.25 -7.85 4.14
CA ILE A 50 14.58 -8.25 3.68
C ILE A 50 14.50 -9.37 2.63
N PRO A 51 13.81 -10.51 2.86
CA PRO A 51 13.74 -11.57 1.85
C PRO A 51 13.06 -11.11 0.56
N GLY A 52 11.96 -10.35 0.68
CA GLY A 52 11.22 -9.83 -0.46
C GLY A 52 12.02 -8.82 -1.30
N SER A 53 12.78 -7.93 -0.66
CA SER A 53 13.62 -6.94 -1.34
C SER A 53 14.83 -7.57 -2.03
N ILE A 54 15.45 -8.59 -1.43
CA ILE A 54 16.52 -9.38 -2.05
C ILE A 54 15.99 -10.12 -3.28
N ALA A 55 14.85 -10.80 -3.15
CA ALA A 55 14.22 -11.52 -4.25
C ALA A 55 13.85 -10.57 -5.41
N TYR A 56 13.28 -9.41 -5.10
CA TYR A 56 12.97 -8.39 -6.09
C TYR A 56 14.22 -7.87 -6.81
N SER A 57 15.30 -7.62 -6.06
CA SER A 57 16.56 -7.12 -6.62
C SER A 57 17.21 -8.15 -7.56
N ARG A 58 17.22 -9.44 -7.17
CA ARG A 58 17.71 -10.54 -8.01
C ARG A 58 16.87 -10.71 -9.27
N TRP A 59 15.55 -10.69 -9.14
CA TRP A 59 14.65 -10.76 -10.29
C TRP A 59 14.84 -9.58 -11.25
N LYS A 60 14.96 -8.36 -10.70
CA LYS A 60 15.19 -7.15 -11.50
C LYS A 60 16.53 -7.22 -12.26
N ALA A 61 17.58 -7.71 -11.61
CA ALA A 61 18.90 -7.88 -12.22
C ALA A 61 18.87 -8.91 -13.38
N ALA A 62 18.18 -10.04 -13.18
CA ALA A 62 18.09 -11.10 -14.19
C ALA A 62 17.29 -10.70 -15.43
N ARG A 63 16.29 -9.82 -15.30
CA ARG A 63 15.39 -9.46 -16.40
C ARG A 63 15.96 -8.44 -17.38
N GLY A 64 16.82 -7.54 -16.91
CA GLY A 64 17.37 -6.44 -17.71
C GLY A 64 16.38 -5.30 -18.00
N ALA A 65 16.91 -4.10 -18.30
CA ALA A 65 16.12 -2.89 -18.50
C ALA A 65 15.27 -2.90 -19.80
N THR A 66 15.77 -3.54 -20.85
CA THR A 66 15.12 -3.63 -22.17
C THR A 66 13.84 -4.46 -22.14
N ALA A 67 13.81 -5.58 -21.41
CA ALA A 67 12.60 -6.37 -21.22
C ALA A 67 11.50 -5.58 -20.48
N ASP A 68 11.91 -4.78 -19.51
CA ASP A 68 11.03 -3.92 -18.71
C ASP A 68 10.44 -2.76 -19.55
N LEU A 69 11.21 -2.18 -20.48
CA LEU A 69 10.71 -1.18 -21.44
C LEU A 69 9.72 -1.79 -22.45
N ARG A 70 10.02 -2.99 -22.98
CA ARG A 70 9.10 -3.71 -23.89
C ARG A 70 7.78 -4.09 -23.22
N ALA A 71 7.80 -4.44 -21.93
CA ALA A 71 6.58 -4.71 -21.18
C ALA A 71 5.73 -3.43 -21.01
N LEU A 72 6.36 -2.32 -20.64
CA LEU A 72 5.71 -1.02 -20.50
C LEU A 72 5.12 -0.51 -21.83
N GLY A 73 5.84 -0.68 -22.94
CA GLY A 73 5.34 -0.33 -24.28
C GLY A 73 4.10 -1.12 -24.70
N ARG A 74 3.88 -2.32 -24.14
CA ARG A 74 2.66 -3.13 -24.33
C ARG A 74 1.56 -2.80 -23.31
N GLY A 75 1.71 -1.72 -22.54
CA GLY A 75 0.76 -1.35 -21.50
C GLY A 75 0.79 -2.25 -20.26
N ARG A 76 1.85 -3.05 -20.07
CA ARG A 76 1.93 -4.05 -18.98
C ARG A 76 3.06 -3.76 -18.01
N LEU A 77 2.72 -3.74 -16.72
CA LEU A 77 3.69 -3.76 -15.63
C LEU A 77 3.91 -5.20 -15.19
N GLU A 78 4.73 -5.93 -15.94
CA GLU A 78 5.03 -7.32 -15.57
C GLU A 78 5.91 -7.33 -14.31
N ARG A 79 5.32 -7.66 -13.16
CA ARG A 79 6.03 -7.94 -11.90
C ARG A 79 5.64 -9.32 -11.40
N PRO A 80 6.52 -10.07 -10.72
CA PRO A 80 6.15 -11.37 -10.15
C PRO A 80 5.06 -11.18 -9.11
N VAL A 81 3.91 -11.82 -9.34
CA VAL A 81 2.72 -11.67 -8.50
C VAL A 81 3.02 -12.01 -7.04
N ALA A 82 3.78 -13.09 -6.79
CA ALA A 82 4.18 -13.49 -5.46
C ALA A 82 4.94 -12.38 -4.71
N ILE A 83 5.89 -11.69 -5.36
CA ILE A 83 6.64 -10.59 -4.77
C ILE A 83 5.71 -9.42 -4.42
N VAL A 84 4.75 -9.09 -5.29
CA VAL A 84 3.78 -8.02 -5.01
C VAL A 84 2.91 -8.38 -3.81
N ILE A 85 2.46 -9.64 -3.72
CA ILE A 85 1.63 -10.13 -2.61
C ILE A 85 2.40 -10.08 -1.30
N THR A 86 3.62 -10.64 -1.25
CA THR A 86 4.43 -10.68 -0.02
C THR A 86 4.82 -9.28 0.42
N LEU A 87 5.28 -8.42 -0.49
CA LEU A 87 5.60 -7.04 -0.13
C LEU A 87 4.37 -6.26 0.34
N THR A 88 3.21 -6.47 -0.27
CA THR A 88 1.97 -5.81 0.18
C THR A 88 1.59 -6.26 1.59
N ALA A 89 1.64 -7.55 1.87
CA ALA A 89 1.36 -8.09 3.21
C ALA A 89 2.29 -7.51 4.27
N VAL A 90 3.59 -7.46 3.98
CA VAL A 90 4.60 -6.92 4.89
C VAL A 90 4.45 -5.41 5.08
N VAL A 91 4.18 -4.65 4.02
CA VAL A 91 3.96 -3.20 4.12
C VAL A 91 2.71 -2.90 4.94
N LEU A 92 1.62 -3.68 4.80
CA LEU A 92 0.44 -3.54 5.65
C LEU A 92 0.79 -3.76 7.13
N LEU A 93 1.52 -4.83 7.44
CA LEU A 93 1.98 -5.12 8.81
C LEU A 93 2.85 -3.99 9.37
N LEU A 94 3.81 -3.51 8.57
CA LEU A 94 4.72 -2.44 8.99
C LEU A 94 3.95 -1.14 9.26
N VAL A 95 3.01 -0.77 8.39
CA VAL A 95 2.22 0.45 8.55
C VAL A 95 1.29 0.34 9.77
N GLU A 96 0.62 -0.80 9.96
CA GLU A 96 -0.16 -1.07 11.18
C GLU A 96 0.72 -0.89 12.43
N SER A 97 1.93 -1.47 12.41
CA SER A 97 2.86 -1.43 13.54
C SER A 97 3.38 -0.02 13.83
N VAL A 98 3.71 0.76 12.79
CA VAL A 98 4.17 2.15 12.93
C VAL A 98 3.05 3.04 13.48
N ILE A 99 1.83 2.87 12.97
CA ILE A 99 0.66 3.59 13.48
C ILE A 99 0.41 3.21 14.94
N GLY A 100 0.43 1.91 15.26
CA GLY A 100 0.29 1.41 16.63
C GLY A 100 1.37 1.94 17.56
N PHE A 101 2.64 1.99 17.12
CA PHE A 101 3.74 2.58 17.89
C PHE A 101 3.52 4.07 18.16
N LEU A 102 3.22 4.85 17.12
CA LEU A 102 3.08 6.31 17.25
C LEU A 102 1.92 6.68 18.18
N PHE A 103 0.75 6.07 17.98
CA PHE A 103 -0.43 6.38 18.77
C PHE A 103 -0.40 5.71 20.16
N GLY A 104 0.13 4.49 20.27
CA GLY A 104 0.32 3.82 21.56
C GLY A 104 1.27 4.58 22.46
N THR A 105 2.44 4.98 21.95
CA THR A 105 3.41 5.77 22.71
C THR A 105 2.84 7.13 23.13
N ALA A 106 2.07 7.77 22.25
CA ALA A 106 1.42 9.05 22.58
C ALA A 106 0.39 8.90 23.72
N VAL A 107 -0.39 7.81 23.72
CA VAL A 107 -1.35 7.51 24.78
C VAL A 107 -0.63 7.19 26.08
N ASP A 108 0.37 6.31 26.06
CA ASP A 108 1.15 5.94 27.26
C ASP A 108 1.80 7.17 27.91
N LEU A 109 2.35 8.07 27.09
CA LEU A 109 2.98 9.31 27.57
C LEU A 109 1.95 10.28 28.16
N ALA A 110 0.78 10.44 27.51
CA ALA A 110 -0.27 11.31 28.01
C ALA A 110 -0.86 10.80 29.33
N VAL A 111 -1.12 9.50 29.43
CA VAL A 111 -1.61 8.83 30.65
C VAL A 111 -0.60 8.98 31.77
N GLY A 112 0.69 8.73 31.48
CA GLY A 112 1.77 8.85 32.45
C GLY A 112 1.97 10.28 32.98
N MET A 113 1.73 11.30 32.14
CA MET A 113 1.84 12.72 32.56
C MET A 113 0.68 13.18 33.44
N ILE A 114 -0.52 12.66 33.20
CA ILE A 114 -1.75 13.11 33.90
C ILE A 114 -2.01 12.28 35.17
N GLY A 115 -1.31 11.15 35.33
CA GLY A 115 -1.55 10.22 36.44
C GLY A 115 -2.90 9.52 36.33
N ALA A 116 -3.35 9.29 35.10
CA ALA A 116 -4.66 8.73 34.81
C ALA A 116 -4.80 7.30 35.34
N THR A 117 -6.03 6.94 35.72
CA THR A 117 -6.36 5.58 36.16
C THR A 117 -6.27 4.59 35.00
N PRO A 118 -6.13 3.27 35.27
CA PRO A 118 -6.11 2.27 34.20
C PRO A 118 -7.35 2.30 33.29
N GLU A 119 -8.53 2.57 33.85
CA GLU A 119 -9.78 2.68 33.09
C GLU A 119 -9.79 3.86 32.12
N GLU A 120 -9.29 5.02 32.57
CA GLU A 120 -9.12 6.21 31.72
C GLU A 120 -8.08 5.96 30.63
N ALA A 121 -7.00 5.25 30.94
CA ALA A 121 -5.97 4.87 29.97
C ALA A 121 -6.55 3.95 28.87
N TRP A 122 -7.35 2.95 29.25
CA TRP A 122 -8.04 2.07 28.31
C TRP A 122 -9.03 2.82 27.43
N LEU A 123 -9.82 3.74 28.01
CA LEU A 123 -10.76 4.56 27.24
C LEU A 123 -10.01 5.48 26.26
N ALA A 124 -8.93 6.12 26.70
CA ALA A 124 -8.10 6.96 25.84
C ALA A 124 -7.50 6.16 24.67
N ALA A 125 -6.98 4.96 24.94
CA ALA A 125 -6.46 4.06 23.92
C ALA A 125 -7.55 3.66 22.90
N ALA A 126 -8.76 3.35 23.37
CA ALA A 126 -9.88 3.00 22.50
C ALA A 126 -10.31 4.18 21.60
N VAL A 127 -10.41 5.39 22.17
CA VAL A 127 -10.75 6.62 21.43
C VAL A 127 -9.69 6.94 20.38
N VAL A 128 -8.42 6.94 20.76
CA VAL A 128 -7.30 7.18 19.83
C VAL A 128 -7.28 6.12 18.73
N THR A 129 -7.53 4.87 19.07
CA THR A 129 -7.60 3.79 18.08
C THR A 129 -8.73 4.01 17.08
N LEU A 130 -9.94 4.32 17.56
CA LEU A 130 -11.12 4.49 16.73
C LEU A 130 -11.06 5.72 15.82
N PHE A 131 -10.58 6.86 16.35
CA PHE A 131 -10.63 8.13 15.64
C PHE A 131 -9.34 8.51 14.90
N LEU A 132 -8.20 7.92 15.26
CA LEU A 132 -6.91 8.27 14.66
C LEU A 132 -6.23 7.06 14.02
N ALA A 133 -5.94 6.01 14.79
CA ALA A 133 -5.16 4.87 14.30
C ALA A 133 -5.87 4.10 13.19
N ALA A 134 -7.14 3.71 13.40
CA ALA A 134 -7.92 2.96 12.43
C ALA A 134 -8.16 3.75 11.12
N PRO A 135 -8.58 5.03 11.14
CA PRO A 135 -8.69 5.83 9.91
C PRO A 135 -7.36 6.00 9.18
N ALA A 136 -6.26 6.23 9.90
CA ALA A 136 -4.92 6.33 9.30
C ALA A 136 -4.51 5.01 8.62
N PHE A 137 -4.81 3.87 9.24
CA PHE A 137 -4.51 2.56 8.69
C PHE A 137 -5.39 2.24 7.47
N VAL A 138 -6.69 2.53 7.53
CA VAL A 138 -7.66 2.40 6.44
C VAL A 138 -7.27 3.26 5.23
N ALA A 139 -6.85 4.50 5.46
CA ALA A 139 -6.36 5.37 4.39
C ALA A 139 -5.09 4.79 3.76
N SER A 140 -4.14 4.37 4.58
CA SER A 140 -2.87 3.80 4.12
C SER A 140 -3.06 2.50 3.34
N SER A 141 -3.91 1.59 3.83
CA SER A 141 -4.22 0.32 3.16
C SER A 141 -4.86 0.56 1.79
N PHE A 142 -5.74 1.56 1.65
CA PHE A 142 -6.28 1.97 0.36
C PHE A 142 -5.18 2.39 -0.63
N PHE A 143 -4.24 3.25 -0.21
CA PHE A 143 -3.16 3.70 -1.10
C PHE A 143 -2.20 2.57 -1.48
N ILE A 144 -1.85 1.71 -0.51
CA ILE A 144 -1.02 0.53 -0.74
C ILE A 144 -1.70 -0.41 -1.74
N ALA A 145 -2.97 -0.75 -1.50
CA ALA A 145 -3.74 -1.63 -2.37
C ALA A 145 -3.92 -1.04 -3.77
N ARG A 146 -4.25 0.26 -3.87
CA ARG A 146 -4.34 0.96 -5.15
C ARG A 146 -3.02 0.88 -5.92
N ARG A 147 -1.90 1.13 -5.24
CA ARG A 147 -0.57 1.05 -5.85
C ARG A 147 -0.24 -0.36 -6.30
N ALA A 148 -0.47 -1.35 -5.46
CA ALA A 148 -0.20 -2.75 -5.74
C ALA A 148 -1.08 -3.30 -6.88
N ALA A 149 -2.35 -2.89 -6.95
CA ALA A 149 -3.31 -3.31 -7.96
C ALA A 149 -2.86 -2.97 -9.40
N HIS A 150 -2.05 -1.92 -9.60
CA HIS A 150 -1.47 -1.61 -10.90
C HIS A 150 -0.48 -2.67 -11.41
N TYR A 151 0.11 -3.48 -10.52
CA TYR A 151 1.10 -4.50 -10.87
C TYR A 151 0.52 -5.92 -11.00
N VAL A 152 -0.71 -6.16 -10.55
CA VAL A 152 -1.36 -7.49 -10.54
C VAL A 152 -2.61 -7.57 -11.45
N TRP A 153 -2.53 -6.92 -12.61
CA TRP A 153 -3.59 -6.97 -13.63
C TRP A 153 -3.66 -8.36 -14.30
N PRO A 154 -4.85 -8.89 -14.70
CA PRO A 154 -6.20 -8.28 -14.74
C PRO A 154 -7.09 -8.51 -13.52
N THR A 155 -6.72 -9.40 -12.60
CA THR A 155 -7.54 -9.82 -11.44
C THR A 155 -6.94 -9.33 -10.12
N PRO A 156 -6.77 -8.00 -9.90
CA PRO A 156 -6.01 -7.47 -8.78
C PRO A 156 -6.59 -7.85 -7.43
N PHE A 157 -7.92 -7.89 -7.31
CA PHE A 157 -8.59 -8.19 -6.04
C PHE A 157 -8.29 -9.60 -5.52
N ARG A 158 -8.23 -10.62 -6.39
CA ARG A 158 -7.93 -12.00 -5.96
C ARG A 158 -6.55 -12.10 -5.32
N TRP A 159 -5.57 -11.44 -5.93
CA TRP A 159 -4.18 -11.45 -5.45
C TRP A 159 -4.00 -10.58 -4.21
N LEU A 160 -4.64 -9.41 -4.15
CA LEU A 160 -4.55 -8.55 -2.98
C LEU A 160 -5.33 -9.10 -1.79
N ALA A 161 -6.43 -9.83 -1.99
CA ALA A 161 -7.08 -10.57 -0.93
C ALA A 161 -6.14 -11.64 -0.32
N LEU A 162 -5.32 -12.29 -1.14
CA LEU A 162 -4.28 -13.20 -0.65
C LEU A 162 -3.19 -12.45 0.14
N ALA A 163 -2.84 -11.22 -0.25
CA ALA A 163 -1.92 -10.38 0.51
C ALA A 163 -2.50 -9.98 1.87
N VAL A 164 -3.80 -9.65 1.94
CA VAL A 164 -4.51 -9.40 3.20
C VAL A 164 -4.50 -10.65 4.09
N ALA A 165 -4.76 -11.83 3.53
CA ALA A 165 -4.67 -13.08 4.27
C ALA A 165 -3.24 -13.33 4.80
N GLY A 166 -2.21 -13.08 3.99
CA GLY A 166 -0.81 -13.17 4.42
C GLY A 166 -0.46 -12.19 5.55
N TYR A 167 -0.96 -10.96 5.47
CA TYR A 167 -0.86 -9.97 6.55
C TYR A 167 -1.49 -10.48 7.85
N LEU A 168 -2.70 -11.05 7.80
CA LEU A 168 -3.38 -11.60 8.98
C LEU A 168 -2.58 -12.75 9.60
N VAL A 169 -2.03 -13.64 8.79
CA VAL A 169 -1.19 -14.74 9.26
C VAL A 169 0.04 -14.18 9.99
N MET A 170 0.73 -13.18 9.42
CA MET A 170 1.88 -12.56 10.08
C MET A 170 1.48 -11.86 11.38
N ARG A 171 0.34 -11.15 11.41
CA ARG A 171 -0.17 -10.48 12.60
C ARG A 171 -0.46 -11.47 13.73
N ILE A 172 -1.14 -12.58 13.40
CA ILE A 172 -1.39 -13.68 14.33
C ILE A 172 -0.07 -14.23 14.89
N VAL A 173 0.91 -14.50 14.03
CA VAL A 173 2.23 -15.01 14.45
C VAL A 173 2.94 -14.03 15.39
N VAL A 174 2.95 -12.74 15.07
CA VAL A 174 3.56 -11.71 15.92
C VAL A 174 2.86 -11.61 17.28
N SER A 175 1.52 -11.58 17.30
CA SER A 175 0.76 -11.52 18.54
C SER A 175 0.96 -12.76 19.41
N PHE A 176 0.97 -13.96 18.82
CA PHE A 176 1.29 -15.19 19.57
C PHE A 176 2.73 -15.20 20.10
N ALA A 177 3.71 -14.79 19.29
CA ALA A 177 5.10 -14.70 19.73
C ALA A 177 5.28 -13.73 20.91
N TYR A 178 4.53 -12.63 20.91
CA TYR A 178 4.50 -11.66 22.01
C TYR A 178 3.84 -12.25 23.27
N ILE A 179 2.62 -12.81 23.15
CA ILE A 179 1.87 -13.36 24.29
C ILE A 179 2.65 -14.48 24.98
N TYR A 180 3.17 -15.44 24.21
CA TYR A 180 3.95 -16.55 24.76
C TYR A 180 5.34 -16.11 25.23
N GLY A 181 5.94 -15.13 24.57
CA GLY A 181 7.27 -14.62 24.95
C GLY A 181 7.28 -13.79 26.24
N THR A 182 6.18 -13.10 26.53
CA THR A 182 6.07 -12.19 27.69
C THR A 182 5.28 -12.79 28.87
N GLY A 183 4.59 -13.91 28.68
CA GLY A 183 3.80 -14.55 29.73
C GLY A 183 2.48 -13.84 30.08
N VAL A 184 2.04 -12.89 29.26
CA VAL A 184 0.85 -12.02 29.49
C VAL A 184 -0.48 -12.75 29.22
N ALA A 185 -0.46 -14.08 29.09
CA ALA A 185 -1.63 -14.91 28.74
C ALA A 185 -2.84 -14.71 29.67
N ALA A 186 -2.63 -14.32 30.94
CA ALA A 186 -3.70 -14.13 31.92
C ALA A 186 -4.59 -12.89 31.66
N GLN A 187 -4.15 -11.92 30.85
CA GLN A 187 -4.91 -10.69 30.55
C GLN A 187 -5.48 -10.68 29.12
N PHE A 188 -5.25 -11.75 28.35
CA PHE A 188 -5.64 -11.82 26.95
C PHE A 188 -7.05 -12.38 26.79
N ASP A 189 -8.03 -11.50 26.54
CA ASP A 189 -9.34 -11.95 26.06
C ASP A 189 -9.23 -12.36 24.58
N LEU A 190 -9.14 -13.68 24.38
CA LEU A 190 -9.05 -14.29 23.05
C LEU A 190 -10.26 -13.94 22.18
N VAL A 191 -11.46 -13.85 22.75
CA VAL A 191 -12.69 -13.60 21.98
C VAL A 191 -12.69 -12.16 21.48
N ALA A 192 -12.46 -11.19 22.36
CA ALA A 192 -12.38 -9.78 21.98
C ALA A 192 -11.27 -9.54 20.95
N SER A 193 -10.12 -10.17 21.13
CA SER A 193 -8.97 -10.06 20.21
C SER A 193 -9.26 -10.65 18.83
N MET A 194 -9.93 -11.81 18.77
CA MET A 194 -10.34 -12.41 17.50
C MET A 194 -11.40 -11.58 16.78
N LEU A 195 -12.39 -11.03 17.50
CA LEU A 195 -13.38 -10.13 16.92
C LEU A 195 -12.75 -8.85 16.37
N GLY A 196 -11.80 -8.27 17.10
CA GLY A 196 -11.01 -7.12 16.64
C GLY A 196 -10.23 -7.42 15.36
N LEU A 197 -9.56 -8.59 15.32
CA LEU A 197 -8.81 -9.01 14.13
C LEU A 197 -9.73 -9.22 12.91
N ILE A 198 -10.91 -9.81 13.11
CA ILE A 198 -11.91 -9.98 12.04
C ILE A 198 -12.41 -8.62 11.55
N ALA A 199 -12.71 -7.68 12.45
CA ALA A 199 -13.15 -6.34 12.07
C ALA A 199 -12.09 -5.61 11.24
N VAL A 200 -10.82 -5.68 11.66
CA VAL A 200 -9.68 -5.13 10.91
C VAL A 200 -9.54 -5.82 9.56
N ALA A 201 -9.65 -7.15 9.50
CA ALA A 201 -9.59 -7.91 8.25
C ALA A 201 -10.64 -7.45 7.24
N LEU A 202 -11.90 -7.27 7.68
CA LEU A 202 -12.99 -6.82 6.83
C LEU A 202 -12.78 -5.38 6.33
N LEU A 203 -12.30 -4.48 7.19
CA LEU A 203 -11.97 -3.11 6.82
C LEU A 203 -10.82 -3.05 5.80
N VAL A 204 -9.76 -3.83 6.01
CA VAL A 204 -8.63 -3.91 5.08
C VAL A 204 -9.07 -4.52 3.74
N LEU A 205 -9.94 -5.54 3.76
CA LEU A 205 -10.47 -6.14 2.53
C LEU A 205 -11.34 -5.15 1.74
N LEU A 206 -12.20 -4.39 2.43
CA LEU A 206 -13.04 -3.35 1.83
C LEU A 206 -12.18 -2.24 1.19
N THR A 207 -11.21 -1.70 1.93
CA THR A 207 -10.28 -0.68 1.42
C THR A 207 -9.44 -1.20 0.26
N THR A 208 -9.05 -2.47 0.30
CA THR A 208 -8.35 -3.14 -0.79
C THR A 208 -9.21 -3.22 -2.05
N TRP A 209 -10.50 -3.56 -1.90
CA TRP A 209 -11.44 -3.54 -3.03
C TRP A 209 -11.58 -2.13 -3.62
N LEU A 210 -11.82 -1.13 -2.79
CA LEU A 210 -11.91 0.27 -3.23
C LEU A 210 -10.63 0.73 -3.94
N GLY A 211 -9.46 0.36 -3.41
CA GLY A 211 -8.16 0.63 -4.01
C GLY A 211 -8.00 -0.03 -5.38
N CYS A 212 -8.45 -1.28 -5.52
CA CYS A 212 -8.48 -1.97 -6.81
C CYS A 212 -9.36 -1.22 -7.83
N LEU A 213 -10.57 -0.81 -7.46
CA LEU A 213 -11.48 -0.07 -8.34
C LEU A 213 -10.85 1.25 -8.81
N ALA A 214 -10.24 1.99 -7.90
CA ALA A 214 -9.52 3.22 -8.21
C ALA A 214 -8.32 2.98 -9.15
N ALA A 215 -7.59 1.88 -8.95
CA ALA A 215 -6.47 1.49 -9.80
C ALA A 215 -6.93 1.13 -11.21
N ARG A 216 -8.08 0.44 -11.37
CA ARG A 216 -8.64 0.11 -12.70
C ARG A 216 -8.86 1.37 -13.54
N ARG A 217 -9.46 2.41 -12.94
CA ARG A 217 -9.76 3.68 -13.60
C ARG A 217 -8.51 4.48 -13.98
N SER A 218 -7.41 4.29 -13.26
CA SER A 218 -6.16 5.05 -13.44
C SER A 218 -5.03 4.23 -14.07
N HIS A 219 -5.29 2.99 -14.50
CA HIS A 219 -4.25 2.06 -14.96
C HIS A 219 -3.48 2.60 -16.16
N SER A 220 -4.16 3.03 -17.22
CA SER A 220 -3.50 3.53 -18.44
C SER A 220 -2.63 4.74 -18.16
N ARG A 221 -3.13 5.70 -17.36
CA ARG A 221 -2.35 6.88 -16.93
C ARG A 221 -1.12 6.48 -16.13
N PHE A 222 -1.27 5.50 -15.24
CA PHE A 222 -0.17 5.01 -14.42
C PHE A 222 0.92 4.33 -15.26
N VAL A 223 0.55 3.50 -16.22
CA VAL A 223 1.50 2.82 -17.12
C VAL A 223 2.21 3.84 -18.02
N ALA A 224 1.47 4.80 -18.59
CA ALA A 224 2.05 5.87 -19.40
C ALA A 224 3.06 6.71 -18.62
N GLY A 225 2.72 7.13 -17.40
CA GLY A 225 3.64 7.87 -16.53
C GLY A 225 4.90 7.06 -16.17
N ARG A 226 4.76 5.75 -15.95
CA ARG A 226 5.92 4.86 -15.70
C ARG A 226 6.79 4.65 -16.92
N LEU A 227 6.22 4.62 -18.13
CA LEU A 227 6.97 4.57 -19.38
C LEU A 227 7.77 5.86 -19.55
N PHE A 228 7.12 7.02 -19.40
CA PHE A 228 7.75 8.32 -19.51
C PHE A 228 8.96 8.47 -18.57
N GLN A 229 8.82 8.07 -17.29
CA GLN A 229 9.91 8.11 -16.30
C GLN A 229 11.13 7.24 -16.65
N LYS A 230 10.99 6.27 -17.57
CA LYS A 230 12.07 5.37 -17.96
C LYS A 230 12.74 5.76 -19.28
N LEU A 231 12.21 6.73 -20.01
CA LEU A 231 12.84 7.23 -21.22
C LEU A 231 14.11 8.02 -20.87
N PRO A 232 15.14 8.03 -21.75
CA PRO A 232 16.25 8.98 -21.64
C PRO A 232 15.75 10.45 -21.58
N PRO A 233 16.51 11.37 -20.95
CA PRO A 233 16.11 12.77 -20.83
C PRO A 233 15.76 13.42 -22.18
N ASP A 234 16.50 13.08 -23.24
CA ASP A 234 16.31 13.62 -24.59
C ASP A 234 14.97 13.17 -25.21
N GLU A 235 14.61 11.91 -25.00
CA GLU A 235 13.33 11.35 -25.44
C GLU A 235 12.17 11.91 -24.60
N GLN A 236 12.37 12.13 -23.29
CA GLN A 236 11.38 12.81 -22.44
C GLN A 236 11.10 14.23 -22.93
N ALA A 237 12.14 14.99 -23.28
CA ALA A 237 12.00 16.34 -23.82
C ALA A 237 11.22 16.35 -25.14
N THR A 238 11.47 15.37 -26.02
CA THR A 238 10.76 15.22 -27.30
C THR A 238 9.29 14.86 -27.09
N VAL A 239 8.99 13.96 -26.14
CA VAL A 239 7.59 13.62 -25.80
C VAL A 239 6.88 14.82 -25.18
N LEU A 240 7.56 15.61 -24.34
CA LEU A 240 7.01 16.82 -23.75
C LEU A 240 6.79 17.92 -24.80
N SER A 241 7.68 18.09 -25.77
CA SER A 241 7.48 19.08 -26.85
C SER A 241 6.30 18.70 -27.73
N LEU A 242 6.17 17.42 -28.09
CA LEU A 242 5.02 16.90 -28.85
C LEU A 242 3.70 17.01 -28.08
N LEU A 243 3.73 16.92 -26.74
CA LEU A 243 2.56 17.14 -25.90
C LEU A 243 2.27 18.63 -25.68
N GLY A 244 3.31 19.47 -25.61
CA GLY A 244 3.20 20.93 -25.51
C GLY A 244 2.49 21.55 -26.72
N ASP A 245 2.71 21.00 -27.91
CA ASP A 245 2.00 21.40 -29.14
C ASP A 245 0.53 20.89 -29.19
N VAL A 246 0.16 19.92 -28.34
CA VAL A 246 -1.19 19.33 -28.27
C VAL A 246 -2.01 19.90 -27.10
N VAL A 247 -1.37 20.51 -26.10
CA VAL A 247 -2.03 21.29 -25.05
C VAL A 247 -2.12 22.76 -25.50
N ASP A 248 -2.75 23.00 -26.65
CA ASP A 248 -3.19 24.33 -27.02
C ASP A 248 -4.38 24.70 -26.10
N PRO A 249 -4.27 25.73 -25.23
CA PRO A 249 -5.25 25.99 -24.19
C PRO A 249 -6.49 26.66 -24.79
N ARG A 250 -7.42 25.85 -25.32
CA ARG A 250 -8.69 26.25 -25.94
C ARG A 250 -8.51 27.11 -27.21
N PRO A 251 -9.36 26.93 -28.25
CA PRO A 251 -9.44 27.93 -29.29
C PRO A 251 -9.84 29.24 -28.60
N ALA A 252 -9.00 30.26 -28.74
CA ALA A 252 -9.40 31.63 -28.53
C ALA A 252 -10.73 31.79 -29.27
N ILE A 253 -11.79 32.08 -28.54
CA ILE A 253 -13.02 32.59 -29.12
C ILE A 253 -12.55 33.76 -29.97
N ALA A 254 -12.61 33.59 -31.29
CA ALA A 254 -12.41 34.67 -32.22
C ALA A 254 -13.45 35.72 -31.84
N SER A 255 -13.00 36.73 -31.11
CA SER A 255 -13.71 37.99 -31.01
C SER A 255 -13.69 38.54 -32.43
N ASP A 256 -14.76 38.29 -33.17
CA ASP A 256 -15.06 38.99 -34.41
C ASP A 256 -15.11 40.48 -34.07
N ASP A 257 -14.00 41.14 -34.39
CA ASP A 257 -13.85 42.56 -34.38
C ASP A 257 -14.61 43.11 -35.60
N VAL A 258 -15.71 43.78 -35.30
CA VAL A 258 -16.13 45.06 -35.89
C VAL A 258 -15.79 45.29 -37.38
N ARG A 259 -16.81 45.13 -38.24
CA ARG A 259 -17.12 45.95 -39.43
C ARG A 259 -18.62 45.72 -39.67
N GLY A 260 -19.56 46.65 -39.50
CA GLY A 260 -19.54 48.09 -39.69
C GLY A 260 -20.63 48.37 -40.73
N GLU A 261 -21.69 49.09 -40.36
CA GLU A 261 -22.42 49.93 -41.32
C GLU A 261 -23.33 50.93 -40.57
N PRO A 262 -23.21 52.24 -40.85
CA PRO A 262 -24.13 53.26 -40.38
C PRO A 262 -25.16 53.54 -41.48
N THR A 263 -26.45 53.41 -41.17
CA THR A 263 -27.51 54.03 -41.98
C THR A 263 -28.52 54.65 -41.05
N GLY A 264 -28.48 55.99 -40.98
CA GLY A 264 -29.61 56.75 -40.51
C GLY A 264 -30.74 56.67 -41.53
N GLU A 265 -31.96 56.55 -41.05
CA GLU A 265 -33.11 57.10 -41.77
C GLU A 265 -34.11 57.67 -40.77
N ASP A 266 -34.08 58.99 -40.78
CA ASP A 266 -35.11 59.95 -40.46
C ASP A 266 -36.52 59.45 -40.80
N ARG A 267 -37.49 59.59 -39.87
CA ARG A 267 -38.92 59.71 -40.20
C ARG A 267 -39.72 60.23 -39.00
N THR A 268 -39.88 61.54 -38.99
CA THR A 268 -41.09 62.22 -38.55
C THR A 268 -42.31 61.69 -39.31
N HIS A 269 -43.33 61.21 -38.60
CA HIS A 269 -44.74 61.62 -38.70
C HIS A 269 -45.58 60.85 -37.67
#